data_AF-A0A932E2C7-F1
#
_entry.id   AF-A0A932E2C7-F1
#
_cell.length_a   1.000
_cell.length_b   1.000
_cell.length_c   1.000
_cell.angle_alpha   90.00
_cell.angle_beta   90.00
_cell.angle_gamma   90.00
#
_symmetry.space_group_name_H-M   'P 1'
#
loop_
_entity.id
_entity.type
_entity.pdbx_description
1 polymer ?
#
loop_
_entity_poly.entity_id
_entity_poly.type
_entity_poly.pdbx_seq_one_letter_code
_entity_poly.pdbx_strand_id
1 'polypeptide(L)'
;YVLRTNVTDWSPDELWRTYIQLTDAEAAFRIQKSELGIRPVWHQREDRVQAHILVCFLAYVLWKALEQWQRRAGLGQSPRTIFDELRRIQSTDIVLPAEDGRELRLRCVVRPDAAQAGLLDRLGLDLPQRLRVPSPVAKTPTV
;
A
#
# COMPACT_ATOMS: atom_id res chain seq x y z
N TYR A 1 26.77 -23.18 -5.43
CA TYR A 1 25.44 -23.53 -5.95
C TYR A 1 25.62 -24.30 -7.25
N VAL A 2 24.86 -25.38 -7.47
CA VAL A 2 24.84 -26.12 -8.75
C VAL A 2 23.42 -26.01 -9.32
N LEU A 3 23.30 -25.44 -10.51
CA LEU A 3 22.02 -25.25 -11.20
C LEU A 3 21.89 -26.28 -12.31
N ARG A 4 20.85 -27.12 -12.24
CA ARG A 4 20.53 -28.08 -13.30
C ARG A 4 19.33 -27.55 -14.07
N THR A 5 19.51 -27.30 -15.36
CA THR A 5 18.47 -26.82 -16.27
C THR A 5 18.41 -27.71 -17.51
N ASN A 6 17.23 -27.80 -18.12
CA ASN A 6 17.03 -28.41 -19.44
C ASN A 6 17.13 -27.39 -20.59
N VAL A 7 17.41 -26.12 -20.28
CA VAL A 7 17.57 -25.03 -21.25
C VAL A 7 19.03 -24.93 -21.67
N THR A 8 19.31 -25.07 -22.97
CA THR A 8 20.66 -25.07 -23.56
C THR A 8 21.08 -23.72 -24.12
N ASP A 9 20.13 -22.83 -24.38
CA ASP A 9 20.34 -21.66 -25.23
C ASP A 9 20.55 -20.36 -24.44
N TRP A 10 20.57 -20.43 -23.10
CA TRP A 10 20.68 -19.26 -22.21
C TRP A 10 22.09 -19.10 -21.68
N SER A 11 22.51 -17.85 -21.53
CA SER A 11 23.79 -17.54 -20.89
C SER A 11 23.76 -17.88 -19.39
N PRO A 12 24.92 -18.19 -18.79
CA PRO A 12 25.01 -18.42 -17.34
C PRO A 12 24.43 -17.27 -16.49
N ASP A 13 24.58 -16.02 -16.94
CA ASP A 13 24.04 -14.83 -16.27
C ASP A 13 22.51 -14.75 -16.33
N GLU A 14 21.88 -15.22 -17.41
CA GLU A 14 20.42 -15.30 -17.51
C GLU A 14 19.87 -16.40 -16.61
N LEU A 15 20.50 -17.57 -16.62
CA LEU A 15 20.13 -18.68 -15.73
C LEU A 15 20.24 -18.29 -14.26
N TRP A 16 21.30 -17.58 -13.89
CA TRP A 16 21.49 -17.07 -12.54
C TRP A 16 20.42 -16.05 -12.16
N ARG A 17 20.09 -15.11 -13.05
CA ARG A 17 19.02 -14.12 -12.84
C ARG A 17 17.66 -14.79 -12.64
N THR A 18 17.31 -15.76 -13.47
CA THR A 18 16.05 -16.51 -13.32
C THR A 18 16.02 -17.33 -12.05
N TYR A 19 17.15 -17.93 -11.64
CA TYR A 19 17.23 -18.64 -10.37
C TYR A 19 17.00 -17.70 -9.18
N ILE A 20 17.57 -16.50 -9.19
CA ILE A 20 17.35 -15.48 -8.15
C ILE A 20 15.87 -15.06 -8.06
N GLN A 21 15.10 -15.10 -9.16
CA GLN A 21 13.66 -14.83 -9.11
C GLN A 21 12.91 -15.81 -8.19
N LEU A 22 13.44 -17.01 -7.95
CA LEU A 22 12.88 -17.93 -6.97
C LEU A 22 13.03 -17.38 -5.54
N THR A 23 14.16 -16.75 -5.23
CA THR A 23 14.37 -16.04 -3.97
C THR A 23 13.42 -14.83 -3.84
N ASP A 24 13.12 -14.14 -4.94
CA ASP A 24 12.11 -13.09 -4.95
C ASP A 24 10.70 -13.63 -4.64
N ALA A 25 10.37 -14.83 -5.12
CA ALA A 25 9.12 -15.51 -4.76
C ALA A 25 9.09 -15.89 -3.28
N GLU A 26 10.19 -16.38 -2.69
CA GLU A 26 10.27 -16.64 -1.25
C GLU A 26 10.16 -15.35 -0.42
N ALA A 27 10.78 -14.27 -0.88
CA ALA A 27 10.62 -12.95 -0.28
C ALA A 27 9.17 -12.45 -0.38
N ALA A 28 8.48 -12.74 -1.50
CA ALA A 28 7.06 -12.48 -1.67
C ALA A 28 6.22 -13.15 -0.58
N PHE A 29 6.42 -14.46 -0.40
CA PHE A 29 5.73 -15.23 0.63
C PHE A 29 6.05 -14.74 2.04
N ARG A 30 7.27 -14.23 2.26
CA ARG A 30 7.68 -13.66 3.55
C ARG A 30 6.96 -12.35 3.84
N ILE A 31 6.96 -11.40 2.89
CA ILE A 31 6.25 -10.12 2.99
C ILE A 31 4.75 -10.35 3.17
N GLN A 32 4.17 -11.29 2.42
CA GLN A 32 2.79 -11.70 2.56
C GLN A 32 2.44 -12.22 3.96
N LYS A 33 3.35 -12.94 4.60
CA LYS A 33 3.17 -13.47 5.95
C LYS A 33 3.40 -12.41 7.04
N SER A 34 4.39 -11.53 6.89
CA SER A 34 4.78 -10.57 7.91
C SER A 34 4.05 -9.24 7.84
N GLU A 35 3.94 -8.65 6.64
CA GLU A 35 3.40 -7.29 6.43
C GLU A 35 1.90 -7.30 6.20
N LEU A 36 1.43 -8.28 5.42
CA LEU A 36 0.04 -8.36 4.99
C LEU A 36 -0.82 -9.19 5.95
N GLY A 37 -0.24 -9.71 7.03
CA GLY A 37 -0.99 -10.33 8.13
C GLY A 37 -1.80 -11.57 7.73
N ILE A 38 -1.30 -12.38 6.78
CA ILE A 38 -1.97 -13.62 6.33
C ILE A 38 -2.26 -14.59 7.48
N ARG A 39 -1.60 -14.50 8.63
CA ARG A 39 -1.82 -15.43 9.72
C ARG A 39 -2.38 -14.75 10.98
N PRO A 40 -3.40 -15.37 11.62
CA PRO A 40 -3.92 -16.72 11.32
C PRO A 40 -5.11 -16.71 10.36
N VAL A 41 -5.09 -17.59 9.36
CA VAL A 41 -6.26 -17.90 8.50
C VAL A 41 -7.20 -18.80 9.31
N TRP A 42 -8.18 -18.25 10.00
CA TRP A 42 -9.20 -19.03 10.73
C TRP A 42 -10.34 -19.53 9.81
N HIS A 43 -10.16 -19.46 8.50
CA HIS A 43 -11.18 -19.86 7.54
C HIS A 43 -11.19 -21.39 7.39
N GLN A 44 -12.32 -22.01 7.73
CA GLN A 44 -12.52 -23.46 7.70
C GLN A 44 -13.14 -23.96 6.38
N ARG A 45 -13.65 -23.05 5.55
CA ARG A 45 -14.25 -23.35 4.25
C ARG A 45 -13.26 -23.08 3.11
N GLU A 46 -13.16 -24.00 2.16
CA GLU A 46 -12.25 -23.93 1.01
C GLU A 46 -12.40 -22.62 0.23
N ASP A 47 -13.64 -22.23 -0.10
CA ASP A 47 -13.96 -20.99 -0.84
C ASP A 47 -13.37 -19.74 -0.17
N ARG A 48 -13.39 -19.70 1.17
CA ARG A 48 -12.91 -18.55 1.95
C ARG A 48 -11.38 -18.52 2.01
N VAL A 49 -10.74 -19.69 2.04
CA VAL A 49 -9.28 -19.80 1.96
C VAL A 49 -8.80 -19.33 0.59
N GLN A 50 -9.44 -19.76 -0.49
CA GLN A 50 -9.10 -19.33 -1.85
C GLN A 50 -9.25 -17.80 -2.03
N ALA A 51 -10.37 -17.24 -1.55
CA ALA A 51 -10.59 -15.78 -1.59
C ALA A 51 -9.54 -15.01 -0.78
N HIS A 52 -9.15 -15.50 0.40
CA HIS A 52 -8.11 -14.88 1.21
C HIS A 52 -6.75 -14.90 0.49
N ILE A 53 -6.36 -16.05 -0.08
CA ILE A 53 -5.12 -16.17 -0.86
C ILE A 53 -5.12 -15.18 -2.03
N LEU A 54 -6.24 -15.03 -2.74
CA LEU A 54 -6.37 -14.07 -3.83
C LEU A 54 -6.14 -12.62 -3.37
N VAL A 55 -6.81 -12.21 -2.30
CA VAL A 55 -6.67 -10.85 -1.74
C VAL A 55 -5.22 -10.59 -1.33
N CYS A 56 -4.58 -11.57 -0.71
CA CYS A 56 -3.19 -11.47 -0.29
C CYS A 56 -2.21 -11.43 -1.47
N PHE A 57 -2.51 -12.14 -2.56
CA PHE A 57 -1.76 -12.04 -3.80
C PHE A 57 -1.91 -10.65 -4.43
N LEU A 58 -3.13 -10.12 -4.50
CA LEU A 58 -3.38 -8.76 -5.00
C LEU A 58 -2.64 -7.70 -4.16
N ALA A 59 -2.68 -7.83 -2.84
CA ALA A 59 -1.98 -6.92 -1.95
C ALA A 59 -0.45 -6.97 -2.14
N TYR A 60 0.10 -8.15 -2.43
CA TYR A 60 1.52 -8.29 -2.80
C TYR A 60 1.85 -7.67 -4.16
N VAL A 61 0.97 -7.81 -5.16
CA VAL A 61 1.15 -7.15 -6.46
C VAL A 61 1.21 -5.63 -6.28
N LEU A 62 0.32 -5.06 -5.46
CA LEU A 62 0.34 -3.64 -5.11
C LEU A 62 1.63 -3.25 -4.37
N TRP A 63 2.11 -4.09 -3.45
CA TRP A 63 3.37 -3.88 -2.76
C TRP A 63 4.56 -3.80 -3.73
N LYS A 64 4.65 -4.72 -4.69
CA LYS A 64 5.72 -4.72 -5.71
C LYS A 64 5.60 -3.57 -6.70
N ALA A 65 4.38 -3.17 -7.05
CA ALA A 65 4.15 -1.99 -7.87
C ALA A 65 4.66 -0.73 -7.16
N LEU A 66 4.38 -0.60 -5.85
CA LEU A 66 4.89 0.50 -5.03
C LEU A 66 6.42 0.47 -4.93
N GLU A 67 7.03 -0.70 -4.73
CA GLU A 67 8.48 -0.84 -4.71
C GLU A 67 9.12 -0.43 -6.05
N GLN A 68 8.52 -0.83 -7.18
CA GLN A 68 8.98 -0.43 -8.50
C GLN A 68 8.84 1.09 -8.72
N TRP A 69 7.75 1.67 -8.24
CA TRP A 69 7.53 3.11 -8.29
C TRP A 69 8.56 3.87 -7.45
N GLN A 70 8.85 3.38 -6.24
CA GLN A 70 9.89 3.92 -5.36
C GLN A 70 11.28 3.85 -5.99
N ARG A 71 11.62 2.72 -6.63
CA ARG A 71 12.88 2.54 -7.37
C ARG A 71 13.00 3.56 -8.51
N ARG A 72 11.93 3.81 -9.26
CA ARG A 72 11.90 4.82 -10.33
C ARG A 72 12.05 6.25 -9.79
N ALA A 73 11.48 6.53 -8.61
CA ALA A 73 11.59 7.82 -7.92
C ALA A 73 12.95 8.04 -7.22
N GLY A 74 13.87 7.07 -7.24
CA GLY A 74 15.17 7.17 -6.57
C GLY A 74 15.10 7.17 -5.04
N LEU A 75 14.01 6.64 -4.47
CA LEU A 75 13.71 6.64 -3.03
C LEU A 75 14.10 5.32 -2.32
N GLY A 76 14.75 4.38 -3.02
CA GLY A 76 15.22 3.10 -2.48
C GLY A 76 14.32 1.89 -2.78
N GLN A 77 14.38 0.86 -1.95
CA GLN A 77 13.65 -0.42 -2.13
C GLN A 77 12.84 -0.82 -0.88
N SER A 78 12.45 0.14 -0.04
CA SER A 78 11.78 -0.13 1.23
C SER A 78 10.39 0.50 1.24
N PRO A 79 9.35 -0.22 0.76
CA PRO A 79 7.98 0.29 0.74
C PRO A 79 7.42 0.54 2.14
N ARG A 80 7.92 -0.18 3.16
CA ARG A 80 7.57 0.05 4.58
C ARG A 80 7.78 1.49 5.00
N THR A 81 8.93 2.06 4.67
CA THR A 81 9.25 3.45 5.04
C THR A 81 8.28 4.43 4.42
N ILE A 82 7.86 4.20 3.17
CA ILE A 82 6.81 5.01 2.52
C ILE A 82 5.49 4.85 3.27
N PHE A 83 5.07 3.63 3.59
CA PHE A 83 3.84 3.42 4.35
C PHE A 83 3.89 4.06 5.74
N ASP A 84 5.02 4.00 6.44
CA ASP A 84 5.20 4.61 7.74
C ASP A 84 5.12 6.14 7.65
N GLU A 85 5.71 6.75 6.63
CA GLU A 85 5.60 8.19 6.38
C GLU A 85 4.19 8.60 5.92
N LEU A 86 3.56 7.84 5.03
CA LEU A 86 2.18 8.08 4.61
C LEU A 86 1.20 7.91 5.77
N ARG A 87 1.44 6.98 6.68
CA ARG A 87 0.62 6.76 7.89
C ARG A 87 0.70 7.94 8.86
N ARG A 88 1.80 8.71 8.84
CA ARG A 88 1.91 9.95 9.62
C ARG A 88 1.06 11.09 9.04
N ILE A 89 0.74 11.04 7.76
CA ILE A 89 -0.19 12.00 7.14
C ILE A 89 -1.61 11.62 7.57
N GLN A 90 -2.10 12.32 8.59
CA GLN A 90 -3.43 12.12 9.13
C GLN A 90 -4.42 13.13 8.55
N SER A 91 -5.67 12.71 8.45
CA SER A 91 -6.80 13.56 8.08
C SER A 91 -7.72 13.71 9.29
N THR A 92 -7.97 14.94 9.72
CA THR A 92 -8.79 15.27 10.89
C THR A 92 -10.05 16.02 10.46
N ASP A 93 -11.19 15.64 11.03
CA ASP A 93 -12.45 16.35 10.85
C ASP A 93 -12.59 17.45 11.91
N ILE A 94 -12.65 18.70 11.46
CA ILE A 94 -12.88 19.89 12.29
C ILE A 94 -14.36 20.23 12.19
N VAL A 95 -15.06 20.26 13.32
CA VAL A 95 -16.46 20.70 13.42
C VAL A 95 -16.47 22.10 14.03
N LEU A 96 -16.89 23.09 13.24
CA LEU A 96 -16.99 24.48 13.68
C LEU A 96 -18.49 24.83 13.85
N PRO A 97 -18.91 25.29 15.03
CA PRO A 97 -20.23 25.90 15.18
C PRO A 97 -20.23 27.27 14.49
N ALA A 98 -21.09 27.46 13.50
CA ALA A 98 -21.31 28.77 12.87
C ALA A 98 -22.30 29.60 13.71
N GLU A 99 -22.20 30.93 13.63
CA GLU A 99 -23.09 31.87 14.35
C GLU A 99 -24.58 31.66 14.01
N ASP A 100 -24.88 31.13 12.83
CA ASP A 100 -26.24 30.77 12.39
C ASP A 100 -26.75 29.40 12.90
N GLY A 101 -26.05 28.76 13.84
CA GLY A 101 -26.42 27.43 14.37
C GLY A 101 -26.14 26.26 13.44
N ARG A 102 -25.43 26.48 12.33
CA ARG A 102 -25.00 25.43 11.38
C ARG A 102 -23.68 24.80 11.83
N GLU A 103 -23.56 23.47 11.73
CA GLU A 103 -22.28 22.77 11.89
C GLU A 103 -21.50 22.77 10.57
N LEU A 104 -20.36 23.46 10.54
CA LEU A 104 -19.41 23.38 9.43
C LEU A 104 -18.44 22.23 9.70
N ARG A 105 -18.48 21.19 8.87
CA ARG A 105 -17.54 20.06 8.92
C ARG A 105 -16.48 20.23 7.84
N LEU A 106 -15.21 20.31 8.24
CA LEU A 106 -14.07 20.43 7.35
C LEU A 106 -13.12 19.26 7.59
N ARG A 107 -12.79 18.52 6.54
CA ARG A 107 -11.75 17.48 6.61
C ARG A 107 -10.41 18.08 6.18
N CYS A 108 -9.52 18.26 7.14
CA CYS A 108 -8.20 18.85 6.94
C CYS A 108 -7.14 17.75 6.97
N VAL A 109 -6.23 17.77 6.00
CA VAL A 109 -5.05 16.90 5.98
C VAL A 109 -3.91 17.62 6.68
N VAL A 110 -3.24 16.95 7.61
CA VAL A 110 -2.07 17.49 8.31
C VAL A 110 -1.00 17.86 7.28
N ARG A 111 -0.39 19.05 7.43
CA ARG A 111 0.68 19.49 6.54
C ARG A 111 1.87 18.52 6.68
N PRO A 112 2.35 17.91 5.59
CA PRO A 112 3.48 17.00 5.65
C PRO A 112 4.74 17.74 6.11
N ASP A 113 5.58 17.06 6.90
CA ASP A 113 6.89 17.57 7.31
C ASP A 113 7.83 17.71 6.10
N ALA A 114 8.94 18.45 6.21
CA ALA A 114 9.86 18.72 5.09
C ALA A 114 10.39 17.45 4.42
N ALA A 115 10.65 16.39 5.21
CA ALA A 115 11.04 15.08 4.71
C ALA A 115 9.90 14.38 3.94
N GLN A 116 8.65 14.53 4.40
CA GLN A 116 7.46 13.97 3.75
C GLN A 116 7.11 14.72 2.48
N ALA A 117 7.25 16.05 2.47
CA ALA A 117 7.08 16.87 1.28
C ALA A 117 8.07 16.48 0.17
N GLY A 118 9.34 16.27 0.51
CA GLY A 118 10.34 15.79 -0.46
C GLY A 118 10.08 14.36 -0.96
N LEU A 119 9.50 13.50 -0.12
CA LEU A 119 9.08 12.15 -0.52
C LEU A 119 7.86 12.20 -1.46
N LEU A 120 6.87 13.04 -1.16
CA LEU A 120 5.67 13.23 -1.98
C LEU A 120 6.00 13.85 -3.34
N ASP A 121 6.88 14.85 -3.38
CA ASP A 121 7.35 15.49 -4.61
C ASP A 121 8.06 14.47 -5.53
N ARG A 122 8.95 13.64 -4.97
CA ARG A 122 9.61 12.56 -5.73
C ARG A 122 8.64 11.46 -6.18
N LEU A 123 7.56 11.23 -5.44
CA LEU A 123 6.49 10.33 -5.86
C LEU A 123 5.51 10.99 -6.84
N GLY A 124 5.60 12.31 -7.08
CA GLY A 124 4.65 13.05 -7.91
C GLY A 124 3.24 13.11 -7.31
N LEU A 125 3.13 13.10 -5.98
CA LEU A 125 1.86 13.10 -5.25
C LEU A 125 1.58 14.46 -4.63
N ASP A 126 0.58 15.15 -5.13
CA ASP A 126 0.06 16.37 -4.51
C ASP A 126 -1.03 16.04 -3.48
N LEU A 127 -0.77 16.38 -2.22
CA LEU A 127 -1.77 16.22 -1.17
C LEU A 127 -2.79 17.37 -1.20
N PRO A 128 -4.10 17.08 -1.29
CA PRO A 128 -5.12 18.11 -1.15
C PRO A 128 -5.16 18.62 0.29
N GLN A 129 -5.06 19.94 0.49
CA GLN A 129 -5.16 20.55 1.82
C GLN A 129 -6.54 20.43 2.45
N ARG A 130 -7.58 20.25 1.61
CA ARG A 130 -8.96 20.08 2.02
C ARG A 130 -9.58 18.96 1.21
N LEU A 131 -10.07 17.94 1.91
CA LEU A 131 -10.93 16.94 1.28
C LEU A 131 -12.35 17.44 1.39
N ARG A 132 -13.07 17.45 0.26
CA ARG A 132 -14.51 17.74 0.28
C ARG A 132 -15.17 16.68 1.15
N VAL A 133 -15.77 17.10 2.26
CA VAL A 133 -16.56 16.19 3.08
C VAL A 133 -17.73 15.73 2.21
N PRO A 134 -17.98 14.41 2.07
CA PRO A 134 -19.19 13.94 1.40
C PRO A 134 -20.40 14.64 2.03
N SER A 135 -21.33 15.12 1.20
CA SER A 135 -22.58 15.70 1.70
C SER A 135 -23.16 14.76 2.75
N PRO A 136 -23.64 15.28 3.90
CA PRO A 136 -24.26 14.42 4.88
C PRO A 136 -25.36 13.63 4.18
N VAL A 137 -25.22 12.31 4.14
CA VAL A 137 -26.31 11.42 3.74
C VAL A 137 -27.47 11.84 4.62
N ALA A 138 -28.54 12.36 4.00
CA ALA A 138 -29.72 12.83 4.70
C ALA A 138 -30.09 11.78 5.74
N LYS A 139 -30.16 12.19 7.00
CA LYS A 139 -30.70 11.32 8.05
C LYS A 139 -32.08 10.91 7.58
N THR A 140 -32.25 9.66 7.17
CA THR A 140 -33.56 9.08 6.92
C THR A 140 -34.36 9.28 8.21
N PRO A 141 -35.52 9.95 8.19
CA PRO A 141 -36.34 10.07 9.38
C PRO A 141 -36.78 8.64 9.75
N THR A 142 -36.26 8.14 10.86
CA THR A 142 -36.80 6.97 11.53
C THR A 142 -38.21 7.34 11.99
N VAL A 143 -39.20 6.74 11.35
CA VAL A 143 -40.61 6.73 11.77
C VAL A 143 -40.73 6.01 13.12
#